data_AF-A0A382PT34-F1
#
_entry.id   AF-A0A382PT34-F1
#
_cell.length_a   1.000
_cell.length_b   1.000
_cell.length_c   1.000
_cell.angle_alpha   90.00
_cell.angle_beta   90.00
_cell.angle_gamma   90.00
#
_symmetry.space_group_name_H-M   'P 1'
#
loop_
_entity.id
_entity.type
_entity.pdbx_description
1 polymer ?
#
loop_
_entity_poly.entity_id
_entity_poly.type
_entity_poly.pdbx_seq_one_letter_code
_entity_poly.pdbx_strand_id
1 'polypeptide(L)'
;TETLMSAQSMVEGYWVRFVVKNNLTTSSIGLMHNFNFEKKLYVKNSLGVAVYPHWKYGEHPFLGERRIGEQYWIVMPQNEETVIYDFFRSQPFDRYMSMVNGLDRMTIGSWEVIRVNVFIRFASNIGIVTPALFFGFYFFFMYLVSKGNYLWISLPLFHIATLRFFVLIARYTGVSPLFIFGDMVYVYYGSLFLLLIQFLRKVLNLKENYPKINKLFLLGICFYTFIVALNTFTSLSWPHEEQLNLIKHPPDRLGPGIINPYLMFIPFAVLFLLSIILSFISWRKGSSSSGYLCLSFLLPFLSIPLAGIIYLIVGFNWLFWLIFPPAVALLFLSMFVTFG
;
A
#
# COMPACT_ATOMS: atom_id res chain seq x y z
N THR A 1 13.63 12.80 -25.02
CA THR A 1 12.58 12.52 -24.02
C THR A 1 12.02 13.85 -23.58
N GLU A 2 10.71 14.05 -23.71
CA GLU A 2 10.06 15.27 -23.23
C GLU A 2 10.09 15.32 -21.70
N THR A 3 10.32 16.51 -21.13
CA THR A 3 10.29 16.77 -19.69
C THR A 3 9.16 17.74 -19.40
N LEU A 4 8.47 17.59 -18.26
CA LEU A 4 7.55 18.62 -17.80
C LEU A 4 8.29 19.95 -17.66
N MET A 5 7.66 21.05 -18.12
CA MET A 5 8.22 22.39 -17.97
C MET A 5 8.30 22.83 -16.50
N SER A 6 7.38 22.34 -15.67
CA SER A 6 7.33 22.59 -14.23
C SER A 6 6.74 21.40 -13.50
N ALA A 7 7.27 21.07 -12.32
CA ALA A 7 6.66 20.08 -11.45
C ALA A 7 5.26 20.51 -10.97
N GLN A 8 5.00 21.83 -10.90
CA GLN A 8 3.71 22.37 -10.46
C GLN A 8 2.53 21.91 -11.32
N SER A 9 2.79 21.65 -12.60
CA SER A 9 1.78 21.16 -13.53
C SER A 9 1.14 19.84 -13.06
N MET A 10 1.78 19.06 -12.18
CA MET A 10 1.15 17.87 -11.60
C MET A 10 -0.01 18.18 -10.67
N VAL A 11 0.06 19.29 -9.92
CA VAL A 11 -1.00 19.75 -9.02
C VAL A 11 -2.03 20.58 -9.79
N GLU A 12 -1.59 21.41 -10.72
CA GLU A 12 -2.49 22.30 -11.49
C GLU A 12 -3.18 21.57 -12.64
N GLY A 13 -2.54 20.52 -13.15
CA GLY A 13 -2.96 19.71 -14.27
C GLY A 13 -2.16 19.98 -15.55
N TYR A 14 -1.97 18.95 -16.36
CA TYR A 14 -1.32 19.06 -17.67
C TYR A 14 -1.93 18.13 -18.69
N TRP A 15 -1.79 18.50 -19.96
CA TRP A 15 -2.16 17.68 -21.11
C TRP A 15 -0.93 17.00 -21.69
N VAL A 16 -1.07 15.72 -22.01
CA VAL A 16 -0.09 14.96 -22.81
C VAL A 16 -0.76 14.60 -24.13
N ARG A 17 -0.06 14.85 -25.23
CA ARG A 17 -0.44 14.37 -26.55
C ARG A 17 0.54 13.30 -26.99
N PHE A 18 0.04 12.14 -27.37
CA PHE A 18 0.88 11.06 -27.90
C PHE A 18 0.15 10.30 -28.99
N VAL A 19 0.92 9.60 -29.83
CA VAL A 19 0.40 8.80 -30.94
C VAL A 19 0.76 7.36 -30.68
N VAL A 20 -0.22 6.46 -30.82
CA VAL A 20 -0.02 5.03 -30.63
C VAL A 20 -0.58 4.29 -31.83
N LYS A 21 0.23 3.39 -32.39
CA LYS A 21 -0.21 2.42 -33.38
C LYS A 21 -0.73 1.16 -32.69
N ASN A 22 -1.99 0.80 -32.92
CA ASN A 22 -2.56 -0.41 -32.34
C ASN A 22 -2.20 -1.65 -33.18
N ASN A 23 -1.19 -2.40 -32.76
CA ASN A 23 -0.81 -3.67 -33.39
C ASN A 23 -1.47 -4.90 -32.71
N LEU A 24 -2.43 -4.70 -31.81
CA LEU A 24 -3.15 -5.80 -31.17
C LEU A 24 -4.29 -6.30 -32.06
N THR A 25 -4.72 -7.54 -31.81
CA THR A 25 -5.86 -8.18 -32.48
C THR A 25 -7.22 -7.65 -32.02
N THR A 26 -7.25 -6.62 -31.17
CA THR A 26 -8.46 -6.01 -30.63
C THR A 26 -8.40 -4.51 -30.75
N SER A 27 -9.55 -3.88 -31.04
CA SER A 27 -9.71 -2.43 -30.98
C SER A 27 -10.06 -1.92 -29.59
N SER A 28 -10.31 -2.83 -28.63
CA SER A 28 -10.68 -2.52 -27.26
C SER A 28 -9.42 -2.34 -26.41
N ILE A 29 -8.94 -1.10 -26.32
CA ILE A 29 -7.70 -0.74 -25.64
C ILE A 29 -8.00 -0.09 -24.30
N GLY A 30 -7.19 -0.36 -23.29
CA GLY A 30 -7.22 0.33 -22.02
C GLY A 30 -6.04 1.28 -21.88
N LEU A 31 -6.29 2.42 -21.25
CA LEU A 31 -5.27 3.35 -20.78
C LEU A 31 -5.24 3.31 -19.25
N MET A 32 -4.08 2.92 -18.71
CA MET A 32 -3.86 2.79 -17.28
C MET A 32 -2.85 3.80 -16.73
N HIS A 33 -3.19 4.45 -15.61
CA HIS A 33 -2.29 5.34 -14.86
C HIS A 33 -2.02 4.78 -13.48
N ASN A 34 -0.84 5.11 -12.95
CA ASN A 34 -0.43 4.60 -11.65
C ASN A 34 -1.13 5.34 -10.50
N PHE A 35 -1.26 6.67 -10.59
CA PHE A 35 -1.85 7.45 -9.51
C PHE A 35 -2.33 8.83 -9.94
N ASN A 36 -3.64 8.97 -10.09
CA ASN A 36 -4.25 10.21 -10.54
C ASN A 36 -5.61 10.43 -9.87
N PHE A 37 -5.98 11.69 -9.66
CA PHE A 37 -7.24 12.07 -9.01
C PHE A 37 -8.21 12.78 -9.94
N GLU A 38 -7.75 13.17 -11.13
CA GLU A 38 -8.62 13.76 -12.13
C GLU A 38 -8.12 13.50 -13.54
N LYS A 39 -9.04 13.12 -14.42
CA LYS A 39 -8.72 12.69 -15.77
C LYS A 39 -9.74 13.19 -16.79
N LYS A 40 -9.23 13.73 -17.91
CA LYS A 40 -10.02 14.05 -19.12
C LYS A 40 -9.30 13.48 -20.33
N LEU A 41 -10.05 12.91 -21.26
CA LEU A 41 -9.46 12.13 -22.34
C LEU A 41 -10.18 12.39 -23.66
N TYR A 42 -9.40 12.67 -24.70
CA TYR A 42 -9.85 12.77 -26.08
C TYR A 42 -9.02 11.84 -26.96
N VAL A 43 -9.68 11.21 -27.91
CA VAL A 43 -9.05 10.28 -28.85
C VAL A 43 -9.45 10.65 -30.27
N LYS A 44 -8.49 10.70 -31.18
CA LYS A 44 -8.72 10.97 -32.60
C LYS A 44 -8.10 9.87 -33.47
N ASN A 45 -8.92 9.27 -34.32
CA ASN A 45 -8.54 8.26 -35.31
C ASN A 45 -9.50 8.32 -36.51
N SER A 46 -9.48 7.33 -37.39
CA SER A 46 -10.35 7.20 -38.57
C SER A 46 -11.84 7.21 -38.26
N LEU A 47 -12.24 6.85 -37.04
CA LEU A 47 -13.64 6.89 -36.59
C LEU A 47 -14.08 8.30 -36.15
N GLY A 48 -13.18 9.28 -36.21
CA GLY A 48 -13.43 10.66 -35.80
C GLY A 48 -12.81 11.00 -34.45
N VAL A 49 -13.41 11.98 -33.76
CA VAL A 49 -12.97 12.43 -32.43
C VAL A 49 -13.93 11.90 -31.38
N ALA A 50 -13.42 11.10 -30.45
CA ALA A 50 -14.15 10.61 -29.29
C ALA A 50 -13.77 11.41 -28.04
N VAL A 51 -14.80 11.94 -27.36
CA VAL A 51 -14.67 12.62 -26.06
C VAL A 51 -15.12 11.64 -24.97
N TYR A 52 -14.25 11.38 -24.00
CA TYR A 52 -14.59 10.48 -22.88
C TYR A 52 -15.04 11.29 -21.66
N PRO A 53 -15.94 10.72 -20.83
CA PRO A 53 -16.43 11.39 -19.64
C PRO A 53 -15.28 11.82 -18.71
N HIS A 54 -15.34 13.05 -18.23
CA HIS A 54 -14.46 13.54 -17.16
C HIS A 54 -14.63 12.67 -15.91
N TRP A 55 -13.51 12.40 -15.25
CA TRP A 55 -13.51 11.73 -13.96
C TRP A 55 -12.70 12.55 -12.97
N LYS A 56 -13.26 12.70 -11.78
CA LYS A 56 -12.60 13.29 -10.63
C LYS A 56 -12.94 12.47 -9.39
N TYR A 57 -11.90 12.10 -8.67
CA TYR A 57 -11.99 11.31 -7.45
C TYR A 57 -12.86 11.98 -6.40
N GLY A 58 -13.71 11.21 -5.71
CA GLY A 58 -14.65 11.71 -4.71
C GLY A 58 -15.90 12.40 -5.27
N GLU A 59 -15.87 12.88 -6.52
CA GLU A 59 -17.03 13.48 -7.19
C GLU A 59 -17.75 12.50 -8.12
N HIS A 60 -17.00 11.65 -8.81
CA HIS A 60 -17.54 10.72 -9.78
C HIS A 60 -17.49 9.27 -9.29
N PRO A 61 -18.48 8.42 -9.62
CA PRO A 61 -18.46 7.00 -9.26
C PRO A 61 -17.19 6.30 -9.73
N PHE A 62 -16.68 5.34 -8.96
CA PHE A 62 -15.49 4.59 -9.35
C PHE A 62 -15.75 3.79 -10.63
N LEU A 63 -16.84 3.02 -10.71
CA LEU A 63 -17.22 2.31 -11.94
C LEU A 63 -18.04 3.21 -12.86
N GLY A 64 -17.69 3.25 -14.16
CA GLY A 64 -18.44 3.96 -15.18
C GLY A 64 -18.50 3.18 -16.49
N GLU A 65 -19.35 3.62 -17.43
CA GLU A 65 -19.64 2.89 -18.68
C GLU A 65 -18.39 2.57 -19.52
N ARG A 66 -17.38 3.45 -19.49
CA ARG A 66 -16.10 3.27 -20.22
C ARG A 66 -14.87 3.44 -19.34
N ARG A 67 -15.01 3.26 -18.03
CA ARG A 67 -13.89 3.48 -17.10
C ARG A 67 -14.03 2.71 -15.79
N ILE A 68 -12.89 2.49 -15.16
CA ILE A 68 -12.76 1.99 -13.79
C ILE A 68 -11.82 2.95 -13.07
N GLY A 69 -12.40 3.90 -12.34
CA GLY A 69 -11.69 5.05 -11.77
C GLY A 69 -11.06 5.90 -12.87
N GLU A 70 -9.75 6.07 -12.74
CA GLU A 70 -8.81 6.73 -13.65
C GLU A 70 -8.44 5.88 -14.88
N GLN A 71 -8.88 4.63 -14.95
CA GLN A 71 -8.55 3.72 -16.05
C GLN A 71 -9.63 3.75 -17.13
N TYR A 72 -9.26 4.06 -18.37
CA TYR A 72 -10.23 4.29 -19.45
C TYR A 72 -10.19 3.19 -20.50
N TRP A 73 -11.37 2.75 -20.92
CA TRP A 73 -11.57 1.94 -22.11
C TRP A 73 -11.70 2.86 -23.32
N ILE A 74 -10.80 2.72 -24.30
CA ILE A 74 -10.81 3.46 -25.55
C ILE A 74 -10.89 2.53 -26.76
N VAL A 75 -11.45 3.05 -27.84
CA VAL A 75 -11.51 2.37 -29.13
C VAL A 75 -10.37 2.86 -30.02
N MET A 76 -9.47 1.95 -30.40
CA MET A 76 -8.37 2.21 -31.32
C MET A 76 -8.43 1.22 -32.48
N PRO A 77 -8.68 1.66 -33.74
CA PRO A 77 -8.67 0.78 -34.89
C PRO A 77 -7.35 0.01 -35.03
N GLN A 78 -7.44 -1.23 -35.51
CA GLN A 78 -6.26 -2.09 -35.67
C GLN A 78 -5.36 -1.59 -36.80
N ASN A 79 -4.06 -1.73 -36.62
CA ASN A 79 -2.99 -1.33 -37.54
C ASN A 79 -3.01 0.17 -37.92
N GLU A 80 -3.72 0.98 -37.15
CA GLU A 80 -3.85 2.43 -37.36
C GLU A 80 -3.21 3.19 -36.21
N GLU A 81 -2.72 4.40 -36.52
CA GLU A 81 -2.31 5.38 -35.53
C GLU A 81 -3.53 6.08 -34.93
N THR A 82 -3.57 6.14 -33.61
CA THR A 82 -4.54 6.93 -32.87
C THR A 82 -3.81 8.02 -32.10
N VAL A 83 -4.29 9.25 -32.23
CA VAL A 83 -3.80 10.41 -31.45
C VAL A 83 -4.61 10.47 -30.16
N ILE A 84 -3.92 10.49 -29.03
CA ILE A 84 -4.52 10.54 -27.69
C ILE A 84 -4.10 11.85 -27.02
N TYR A 85 -5.10 12.57 -26.50
CA TYR A 85 -4.91 13.73 -25.64
C TYR A 85 -5.41 13.37 -24.25
N ASP A 86 -4.51 13.31 -23.29
CA ASP A 86 -4.81 12.85 -21.94
C ASP A 86 -4.41 13.90 -20.91
N PHE A 87 -5.38 14.31 -20.08
CA PHE A 87 -5.20 15.29 -19.02
C PHE A 87 -5.10 14.59 -17.68
N PHE A 88 -4.13 15.01 -16.88
CA PHE A 88 -3.92 14.47 -15.54
C PHE A 88 -3.75 15.58 -14.54
N ARG A 89 -4.32 15.38 -13.34
CA ARG A 89 -4.11 16.25 -12.19
C ARG A 89 -4.15 15.45 -10.90
N SER A 90 -3.08 15.55 -10.13
CA SER A 90 -2.92 14.96 -8.81
C SER A 90 -2.93 16.06 -7.76
N GLN A 91 -4.13 16.42 -7.30
CA GLN A 91 -4.34 17.45 -6.28
C GLN A 91 -5.21 16.88 -5.15
N PRO A 92 -4.66 16.71 -3.93
CA PRO A 92 -3.27 16.96 -3.54
C PRO A 92 -2.30 15.91 -4.10
N PHE A 93 -1.03 16.29 -4.27
CA PHE A 93 0.00 15.42 -4.84
C PHE A 93 0.47 14.33 -3.86
N ASP A 94 0.59 13.08 -4.35
CA ASP A 94 1.14 11.98 -3.57
C ASP A 94 2.68 11.99 -3.60
N ARG A 95 3.25 12.36 -2.45
CA ARG A 95 4.70 12.45 -2.23
C ARG A 95 5.44 11.12 -2.34
N TYR A 96 4.77 9.97 -2.36
CA TYR A 96 5.43 8.67 -2.58
C TYR A 96 5.63 8.32 -4.06
N MET A 97 4.89 8.96 -4.96
CA MET A 97 4.86 8.50 -6.35
C MET A 97 6.17 8.80 -7.07
N SER A 98 6.77 7.74 -7.62
CA SER A 98 7.99 7.80 -8.41
C SER A 98 7.68 8.17 -9.86
N MET A 99 8.29 9.24 -10.34
CA MET A 99 8.21 9.70 -11.73
C MET A 99 9.37 9.19 -12.57
N VAL A 100 9.13 9.00 -13.86
CA VAL A 100 10.19 8.91 -14.86
C VAL A 100 10.19 10.23 -15.63
N ASN A 101 11.25 11.03 -15.46
CA ASN A 101 11.40 12.36 -16.10
C ASN A 101 10.26 13.37 -15.81
N GLY A 102 9.63 13.27 -14.63
CA GLY A 102 8.54 14.16 -14.21
C GLY A 102 7.14 13.75 -14.68
N LEU A 103 7.02 12.77 -15.58
CA LEU A 103 5.73 12.29 -16.06
C LEU A 103 5.23 11.11 -15.21
N ASP A 104 3.91 11.04 -15.03
CA ASP A 104 3.27 9.86 -14.42
C ASP A 104 3.42 8.64 -15.34
N ARG A 105 3.56 7.46 -14.75
CA ARG A 105 3.70 6.22 -15.50
C ARG A 105 2.35 5.82 -16.09
N MET A 106 2.27 5.81 -17.40
CA MET A 106 1.13 5.29 -18.16
C MET A 106 1.44 3.89 -18.70
N THR A 107 0.43 3.03 -18.71
CA THR A 107 0.45 1.71 -19.35
C THR A 107 -0.70 1.63 -20.34
N ILE A 108 -0.42 1.12 -21.52
CA ILE A 108 -1.41 0.87 -22.57
C ILE A 108 -1.43 -0.63 -22.89
N GLY A 109 -2.61 -1.19 -23.08
CA GLY A 109 -2.79 -2.61 -23.37
C GLY A 109 -4.22 -2.94 -23.71
N SER A 110 -4.57 -4.21 -23.89
CA SER A 110 -5.98 -4.57 -24.08
C SER A 110 -6.80 -4.18 -22.85
N TRP A 111 -8.03 -3.71 -23.07
CA TRP A 111 -8.93 -3.35 -21.99
C TRP A 111 -9.19 -4.50 -21.02
N GLU A 112 -9.28 -5.72 -21.55
CA GLU A 112 -9.44 -6.94 -20.77
C GLU A 112 -8.31 -7.12 -19.74
N VAL A 113 -7.05 -6.97 -20.16
CA VAL A 113 -5.89 -7.12 -19.26
C VAL A 113 -5.89 -6.05 -18.17
N ILE A 114 -6.19 -4.80 -18.52
CA ILE A 114 -6.24 -3.70 -17.55
C ILE A 114 -7.39 -3.92 -16.54
N ARG A 115 -8.56 -4.29 -17.03
CA ARG A 115 -9.73 -4.59 -16.19
C ARG A 115 -9.44 -5.75 -15.23
N VAL A 116 -8.86 -6.84 -15.72
CA VAL A 116 -8.47 -8.00 -14.89
C VAL A 116 -7.44 -7.58 -13.84
N ASN A 117 -6.44 -6.78 -14.20
CA ASN A 117 -5.45 -6.28 -13.25
C ASN A 117 -6.08 -5.47 -12.10
N VAL A 118 -7.00 -4.55 -12.39
CA VAL A 118 -7.70 -3.77 -11.35
C VAL A 118 -8.50 -4.69 -10.42
N PHE A 119 -9.25 -5.65 -10.98
CA PHE A 119 -10.05 -6.56 -10.16
C PHE A 119 -9.22 -7.54 -9.35
N ILE A 120 -8.11 -8.07 -9.88
CA ILE A 120 -7.21 -8.92 -9.10
C ILE A 120 -6.57 -8.12 -7.97
N ARG A 121 -6.15 -6.87 -8.19
CA ARG A 121 -5.62 -6.02 -7.10
C ARG A 121 -6.66 -5.82 -6.00
N PHE A 122 -7.91 -5.58 -6.36
CA PHE A 122 -9.00 -5.47 -5.41
C PHE A 122 -9.23 -6.79 -4.65
N ALA A 123 -9.38 -7.90 -5.37
CA ALA A 123 -9.61 -9.24 -4.80
C ALA A 123 -8.46 -9.69 -3.89
N SER A 124 -7.21 -9.46 -4.27
CA SER A 124 -6.04 -9.77 -3.45
C SER A 124 -6.05 -9.03 -2.11
N ASN A 125 -6.56 -7.79 -2.07
CA ASN A 125 -6.70 -7.05 -0.82
C ASN A 125 -7.83 -7.62 0.06
N ILE A 126 -8.95 -8.02 -0.53
CA ILE A 126 -10.01 -8.75 0.18
C ILE A 126 -9.47 -10.07 0.75
N GLY A 127 -8.63 -10.77 -0.02
CA GLY A 127 -7.95 -12.00 0.39
C GLY A 127 -6.98 -11.84 1.57
N ILE A 128 -6.57 -10.61 1.90
CA ILE A 128 -5.76 -10.31 3.10
C ILE A 128 -6.65 -9.82 4.25
N VAL A 129 -7.60 -8.93 3.97
CA VAL A 129 -8.52 -8.37 4.97
C VAL A 129 -9.37 -9.47 5.59
N THR A 130 -9.88 -10.41 4.79
CA THR A 130 -10.79 -11.46 5.27
C THR A 130 -10.12 -12.40 6.27
N PRO A 131 -8.93 -13.00 5.98
CA PRO A 131 -8.24 -13.81 6.98
C PRO A 131 -7.79 -13.00 8.20
N ALA A 132 -7.34 -11.75 8.00
CA ALA A 132 -6.95 -10.89 9.12
C ALA A 132 -8.12 -10.64 10.09
N LEU A 133 -9.31 -10.34 9.56
CA LEU A 133 -10.53 -10.21 10.37
C LEU A 133 -10.94 -11.53 11.00
N PHE A 134 -10.92 -12.64 10.25
CA PHE A 134 -11.29 -13.96 10.76
C PHE A 134 -10.41 -14.37 11.95
N PHE A 135 -9.08 -14.32 11.81
CA PHE A 135 -8.16 -14.59 12.91
C PHE A 135 -8.27 -13.54 14.02
N GLY A 136 -8.48 -12.27 13.66
CA GLY A 136 -8.73 -11.19 14.62
C GLY A 136 -9.90 -11.51 15.55
N PHE A 137 -11.04 -11.92 14.98
CA PHE A 137 -12.22 -12.35 15.75
C PHE A 137 -11.97 -13.65 16.50
N TYR A 138 -11.32 -14.65 15.90
CA TYR A 138 -10.98 -15.90 16.57
C TYR A 138 -10.21 -15.65 17.87
N PHE A 139 -9.10 -14.91 17.79
CA PHE A 139 -8.29 -14.59 18.98
C PHE A 139 -8.99 -13.62 19.92
N PHE A 140 -9.87 -12.75 19.42
CA PHE A 140 -10.71 -11.90 20.27
C PHE A 140 -11.67 -12.74 21.12
N PHE A 141 -12.35 -13.72 20.53
CA PHE A 141 -13.25 -14.62 21.24
C PHE A 141 -12.51 -15.50 22.24
N MET A 142 -11.34 -16.02 21.86
CA MET A 142 -10.43 -16.70 22.81
C MET A 142 -10.10 -15.78 23.99
N TYR A 143 -9.74 -14.52 23.75
CA TYR A 143 -9.52 -13.55 24.83
C TYR A 143 -10.76 -13.35 25.71
N LEU A 144 -11.97 -13.27 25.16
CA LEU A 144 -13.18 -13.09 25.97
C LEU A 144 -13.37 -14.24 26.96
N VAL A 145 -13.10 -15.47 26.52
CA VAL A 145 -13.29 -16.71 27.28
C VAL A 145 -12.10 -17.02 28.21
N SER A 146 -10.90 -17.16 27.66
CA SER A 146 -9.71 -17.63 28.39
C SER A 146 -8.86 -16.51 28.98
N LYS A 147 -9.11 -15.24 28.59
CA LYS A 147 -8.25 -14.09 28.90
C LYS A 147 -6.80 -14.34 28.44
N GLY A 148 -5.83 -13.64 29.03
CA GLY A 148 -4.42 -13.79 28.69
C GLY A 148 -3.97 -12.90 27.53
N ASN A 149 -3.00 -13.39 26.75
CA ASN A 149 -2.32 -12.59 25.74
C ASN A 149 -3.03 -12.53 24.38
N TYR A 150 -4.17 -13.21 24.21
CA TYR A 150 -4.90 -13.27 22.93
C TYR A 150 -5.43 -11.91 22.45
N LEU A 151 -5.70 -10.96 23.36
CA LEU A 151 -6.04 -9.59 22.98
C LEU A 151 -4.91 -8.94 22.17
N TRP A 152 -3.66 -9.18 22.58
CA TRP A 152 -2.49 -8.62 21.92
C TRP A 152 -2.17 -9.32 20.59
N ILE A 153 -2.76 -10.49 20.31
CA ILE A 153 -2.74 -11.10 18.97
C ILE A 153 -3.85 -10.50 18.10
N SER A 154 -5.05 -10.38 18.66
CA SER A 154 -6.25 -9.92 17.96
C SER A 154 -6.15 -8.47 17.48
N LEU A 155 -5.65 -7.55 18.33
CA LEU A 155 -5.59 -6.12 17.99
C LEU A 155 -4.71 -5.83 16.75
N PRO A 156 -3.47 -6.35 16.63
CA PRO A 156 -2.70 -6.23 15.40
C PRO A 156 -3.44 -6.75 14.17
N LEU A 157 -4.16 -7.87 14.26
CA LEU A 157 -4.89 -8.47 13.13
C LEU A 157 -6.05 -7.59 12.66
N PHE A 158 -6.87 -7.06 13.57
CA PHE A 158 -7.87 -6.06 13.22
C PHE A 158 -7.25 -4.81 12.61
N HIS A 159 -6.10 -4.37 13.14
CA HIS A 159 -5.43 -3.18 12.65
C HIS A 159 -4.79 -3.38 11.26
N ILE A 160 -4.28 -4.57 10.96
CA ILE A 160 -3.83 -4.94 9.61
C ILE A 160 -4.99 -4.88 8.62
N ALA A 161 -6.16 -5.40 9.00
CA ALA A 161 -7.38 -5.33 8.19
C ALA A 161 -7.78 -3.87 7.93
N THR A 162 -7.82 -3.03 8.97
CA THR A 162 -8.10 -1.59 8.86
C THR A 162 -7.13 -0.88 7.93
N LEU A 163 -5.81 -1.10 8.09
CA LEU A 163 -4.79 -0.49 7.25
C LEU A 163 -4.98 -0.89 5.78
N ARG A 164 -5.19 -2.17 5.50
CA ARG A 164 -5.42 -2.66 4.12
C ARG A 164 -6.72 -2.10 3.53
N PHE A 165 -7.76 -1.98 4.34
CA PHE A 165 -9.01 -1.37 3.91
C PHE A 165 -8.80 0.09 3.49
N PHE A 166 -8.24 0.94 4.36
CA PHE A 166 -8.09 2.37 4.07
C PHE A 166 -7.07 2.67 2.97
N VAL A 167 -5.92 2.00 2.96
CA VAL A 167 -4.86 2.32 2.00
C VAL A 167 -5.20 1.83 0.59
N LEU A 168 -5.94 0.72 0.45
CA LEU A 168 -6.09 0.03 -0.84
C LEU A 168 -7.54 -0.15 -1.30
N ILE A 169 -8.48 -0.44 -0.39
CA ILE A 169 -9.89 -0.66 -0.75
C ILE A 169 -10.67 0.66 -0.80
N ALA A 170 -10.41 1.57 0.14
CA ALA A 170 -11.15 2.82 0.28
C ALA A 170 -10.94 3.80 -0.89
N ARG A 171 -9.87 3.58 -1.69
CA ARG A 171 -9.68 4.22 -3.02
C ARG A 171 -10.84 3.99 -3.96
N TYR A 172 -11.56 2.88 -3.81
CA TYR A 172 -12.67 2.53 -4.70
C TYR A 172 -14.00 3.12 -4.23
N THR A 173 -14.03 3.75 -3.06
CA THR A 173 -15.26 4.21 -2.39
C THR A 173 -15.29 5.72 -2.18
N GLY A 174 -14.33 6.47 -2.73
CA GLY A 174 -14.30 7.94 -2.64
C GLY A 174 -13.89 8.47 -1.26
N VAL A 175 -13.26 7.66 -0.41
CA VAL A 175 -12.75 8.10 0.89
C VAL A 175 -11.68 9.17 0.70
N SER A 176 -11.60 10.14 1.61
CA SER A 176 -10.65 11.24 1.52
C SER A 176 -9.21 10.75 1.28
N PRO A 177 -8.50 11.37 0.31
CA PRO A 177 -7.06 11.20 0.09
C PRO A 177 -6.18 11.14 1.35
N LEU A 178 -6.57 11.88 2.40
CA LEU A 178 -5.92 11.89 3.71
C LEU A 178 -5.66 10.48 4.27
N PHE A 179 -6.64 9.59 4.16
CA PHE A 179 -6.59 8.24 4.71
C PHE A 179 -5.89 7.22 3.80
N ILE A 180 -5.66 7.60 2.54
CA ILE A 180 -5.21 6.69 1.48
C ILE A 180 -3.71 6.84 1.25
N PHE A 181 -3.23 8.08 1.22
CA PHE A 181 -1.82 8.42 0.98
C PHE A 181 -1.36 9.67 1.75
N GLY A 182 -2.21 10.31 2.56
CA GLY A 182 -1.84 11.42 3.42
C GLY A 182 -1.25 11.00 4.77
N ASP A 183 -1.15 11.96 5.70
CA ASP A 183 -0.50 11.78 7.02
C ASP A 183 -1.15 10.65 7.86
N MET A 184 -2.45 10.40 7.70
CA MET A 184 -3.16 9.34 8.44
C MET A 184 -2.64 7.94 8.13
N VAL A 185 -1.99 7.74 6.99
CA VAL A 185 -1.32 6.47 6.67
C VAL A 185 -0.24 6.14 7.71
N TYR A 186 0.47 7.14 8.22
CA TYR A 186 1.49 6.95 9.26
C TYR A 186 0.90 6.76 10.64
N VAL A 187 -0.28 7.32 10.90
CA VAL A 187 -1.05 6.99 12.10
C VAL A 187 -1.39 5.50 12.10
N TYR A 188 -1.82 4.95 10.96
CA TYR A 188 -2.08 3.52 10.83
C TYR A 188 -0.81 2.68 11.01
N TYR A 189 0.30 2.99 10.35
CA TYR A 189 1.56 2.25 10.51
C TYR A 189 2.13 2.37 11.94
N GLY A 190 2.15 3.57 12.53
CA GLY A 190 2.63 3.78 13.90
C GLY A 190 1.80 3.01 14.92
N SER A 191 0.48 3.02 14.76
CA SER A 191 -0.44 2.25 15.61
C SER A 191 -0.22 0.74 15.45
N LEU A 192 0.02 0.27 14.22
CA LEU A 192 0.33 -1.14 13.97
C LEU A 192 1.61 -1.55 14.71
N PHE A 193 2.70 -0.77 14.58
CA PHE A 193 3.96 -1.08 15.26
C PHE A 193 3.84 -1.02 16.77
N LEU A 194 3.08 -0.07 17.31
CA LEU A 194 2.77 -0.02 18.74
C LEU A 194 2.12 -1.33 19.21
N LEU A 195 1.09 -1.79 18.50
CA LEU A 195 0.38 -3.03 18.81
C LEU A 195 1.29 -4.26 18.67
N LEU A 196 2.09 -4.33 17.61
CA LEU A 196 3.03 -5.43 17.38
C LEU A 196 4.14 -5.47 18.45
N ILE A 197 4.67 -4.33 18.89
CA ILE A 197 5.67 -4.28 19.96
C ILE A 197 5.07 -4.75 21.28
N GLN A 198 3.83 -4.36 21.58
CA GLN A 198 3.13 -4.87 22.76
C GLN A 198 2.87 -6.37 22.68
N PHE A 199 2.45 -6.85 21.51
CA PHE A 199 2.30 -8.27 21.22
C PHE A 199 3.59 -9.06 21.53
N LEU A 200 4.71 -8.67 20.90
CA LEU A 200 6.02 -9.31 21.10
C LEU A 200 6.45 -9.30 22.57
N ARG A 201 6.30 -8.14 23.22
CA ARG A 201 6.63 -7.96 24.64
C ARG A 201 5.84 -8.90 25.55
N LYS A 202 4.55 -9.09 25.27
CA LYS A 202 3.62 -9.90 26.08
C LYS A 202 3.83 -11.38 25.84
N VAL A 203 3.95 -11.79 24.59
CA VAL A 203 4.18 -13.19 24.20
C VAL A 203 5.50 -13.73 24.74
N LEU A 204 6.56 -12.93 24.71
CA LEU A 204 7.87 -13.32 25.25
C LEU A 204 7.98 -13.17 26.78
N ASN A 205 6.92 -12.67 27.42
CA ASN A 205 6.87 -12.35 28.83
C ASN A 205 8.12 -11.58 29.31
N LEU A 206 8.50 -10.54 28.55
CA LEU A 206 9.80 -9.86 28.72
C LEU A 206 9.98 -9.24 30.11
N LYS A 207 8.87 -8.84 30.77
CA LYS A 207 8.93 -8.25 32.11
C LYS A 207 9.58 -9.20 33.12
N GLU A 208 9.26 -10.48 33.03
CA GLU A 208 9.72 -11.51 33.95
C GLU A 208 11.04 -12.13 33.47
N ASN A 209 11.09 -12.50 32.19
CA ASN A 209 12.22 -13.26 31.63
C ASN A 209 13.43 -12.38 31.28
N TYR A 210 13.20 -11.14 30.86
CA TYR A 210 14.23 -10.23 30.33
C TYR A 210 14.00 -8.76 30.73
N PRO A 211 13.99 -8.41 32.03
CA PRO A 211 13.54 -7.10 32.52
C PRO A 211 14.33 -5.91 31.96
N LYS A 212 15.62 -6.08 31.66
CA LYS A 212 16.44 -5.04 31.01
C LYS A 212 15.98 -4.77 29.56
N ILE A 213 15.72 -5.84 28.81
CA ILE A 213 15.25 -5.73 27.41
C ILE A 213 13.81 -5.22 27.37
N ASN A 214 12.98 -5.58 28.35
CA ASN A 214 11.63 -5.03 28.50
C ASN A 214 11.62 -3.50 28.54
N LYS A 215 12.64 -2.84 29.12
CA LYS A 215 12.76 -1.37 29.10
C LYS A 215 12.92 -0.81 27.68
N LEU A 216 13.65 -1.51 26.82
CA LEU A 216 13.82 -1.13 25.42
C LEU A 216 12.50 -1.23 24.63
N PHE A 217 11.70 -2.27 24.89
CA PHE A 217 10.36 -2.39 24.30
C PHE A 217 9.42 -1.29 24.79
N LEU A 218 9.49 -0.92 26.08
CA LEU A 218 8.73 0.22 26.61
C LEU A 218 9.15 1.54 25.95
N LEU A 219 10.44 1.75 25.71
CA LEU A 219 10.92 2.90 24.95
C LEU A 219 10.35 2.91 23.53
N GLY A 220 10.32 1.76 22.85
CA GLY A 220 9.66 1.59 21.55
C GLY A 220 8.17 1.95 21.59
N ILE A 221 7.43 1.51 22.62
CA ILE A 221 6.02 1.87 22.81
C ILE A 221 5.85 3.38 22.99
N CYS A 222 6.68 4.02 23.83
CA CYS A 222 6.65 5.47 23.99
C CYS A 222 6.92 6.20 22.67
N PHE A 223 7.94 5.74 21.92
CA PHE A 223 8.27 6.28 20.61
C PHE A 223 7.09 6.18 19.65
N TYR A 224 6.49 5.01 19.45
CA TYR A 224 5.36 4.88 18.52
C TYR A 224 4.09 5.57 19.01
N THR A 225 3.89 5.72 20.31
CA THR A 225 2.81 6.56 20.86
C THR A 225 2.99 8.01 20.46
N PHE A 226 4.22 8.54 20.58
CA PHE A 226 4.56 9.87 20.12
C PHE A 226 4.37 10.02 18.60
N ILE A 227 4.83 9.04 17.81
CA ILE A 227 4.65 9.04 16.34
C ILE A 227 3.16 9.09 15.96
N VAL A 228 2.32 8.29 16.62
CA VAL A 228 0.87 8.29 16.39
C VAL A 228 0.26 9.65 16.73
N ALA A 229 0.60 10.21 17.89
CA ALA A 229 0.11 11.52 18.30
C ALA A 229 0.55 12.64 17.34
N LEU A 230 1.84 12.65 16.96
CA LEU A 230 2.42 13.63 16.05
C LEU A 230 1.71 13.59 14.69
N ASN A 231 1.62 12.41 14.06
CA ASN A 231 0.99 12.30 12.74
C ASN A 231 -0.52 12.53 12.79
N THR A 232 -1.18 12.23 13.92
CA THR A 232 -2.59 12.60 14.11
C THR A 232 -2.72 14.12 14.14
N PHE A 233 -1.86 14.82 14.87
CA PHE A 233 -1.87 16.28 14.91
C PHE A 233 -1.58 16.91 13.54
N THR A 234 -0.55 16.45 12.81
CA THR A 234 -0.25 16.98 11.48
C THR A 234 -1.36 16.68 10.47
N SER A 235 -2.04 15.54 10.61
CA SER A 235 -3.15 15.18 9.71
C SER A 235 -4.33 16.15 9.77
N LEU A 236 -4.50 16.90 10.86
CA LEU A 236 -5.59 17.87 11.02
C LEU A 236 -5.48 19.06 10.05
N SER A 237 -4.27 19.40 9.62
CA SER A 237 -4.01 20.50 8.68
C SER A 237 -3.67 20.01 7.27
N TRP A 238 -3.82 18.72 7.00
CA TRP A 238 -3.55 18.15 5.69
C TRP A 238 -4.64 18.55 4.67
N PRO A 239 -4.31 18.83 3.39
CA PRO A 239 -2.98 18.80 2.78
C PRO A 239 -2.12 20.02 3.10
N HIS A 240 -0.81 19.81 3.23
CA HIS A 240 0.17 20.86 3.49
C HIS A 240 0.67 21.49 2.18
N GLU A 241 1.45 22.57 2.29
CA GLU A 241 2.07 23.22 1.12
C GLU A 241 2.92 22.25 0.28
N GLU A 242 3.54 21.24 0.90
CA GLU A 242 4.38 20.24 0.24
C GLU A 242 3.64 19.39 -0.81
N GLN A 243 2.32 19.25 -0.67
CA GLN A 243 1.47 18.52 -1.61
C GLN A 243 0.81 19.44 -2.65
N LEU A 244 0.94 20.76 -2.50
CA LEU A 244 0.25 21.76 -3.31
C LEU A 244 1.20 22.66 -4.13
N ASN A 245 2.39 22.94 -3.60
CA ASN A 245 3.40 23.81 -4.22
C ASN A 245 4.69 23.04 -4.46
N LEU A 246 4.80 22.42 -5.64
CA LEU A 246 5.92 21.58 -6.03
C LEU A 246 7.11 22.38 -6.58
N ILE A 247 6.97 23.70 -6.74
CA ILE A 247 8.09 24.61 -7.04
C ILE A 247 8.89 24.84 -5.76
N LYS A 248 8.19 25.21 -4.68
CA LYS A 248 8.80 25.43 -3.37
C LYS A 248 9.25 24.12 -2.72
N HIS A 249 8.47 23.05 -2.90
CA HIS A 249 8.73 21.73 -2.34
C HIS A 249 8.80 20.67 -3.44
N PRO A 250 9.93 20.54 -4.16
CA PRO A 250 10.09 19.54 -5.22
C PRO A 250 9.75 18.12 -4.74
N PRO A 251 9.23 17.25 -5.63
CA PRO A 251 8.96 15.85 -5.30
C PRO A 251 10.22 15.11 -4.85
N ASP A 252 10.16 14.47 -3.69
CA ASP A 252 11.31 13.81 -3.03
C ASP A 252 11.16 12.29 -2.84
N ARG A 253 9.95 11.75 -3.06
CA ARG A 253 9.60 10.32 -2.87
C ARG A 253 9.66 9.87 -1.41
N LEU A 254 9.59 10.80 -0.46
CA LEU A 254 9.68 10.50 0.96
C LEU A 254 8.30 10.24 1.60
N GLY A 255 7.21 10.44 0.85
CA GLY A 255 5.85 10.41 1.38
C GLY A 255 5.53 11.69 2.15
N PRO A 256 4.32 11.82 2.71
CA PRO A 256 3.97 12.99 3.51
C PRO A 256 4.49 12.86 4.96
N GLY A 257 4.13 13.80 5.82
CA GLY A 257 4.50 13.79 7.24
C GLY A 257 5.93 14.24 7.53
N ILE A 258 6.18 14.54 8.81
CA ILE A 258 7.45 15.12 9.29
C ILE A 258 8.57 14.07 9.32
N ILE A 259 8.21 12.82 9.65
CA ILE A 259 9.17 11.73 9.83
C ILE A 259 9.02 10.76 8.67
N ASN A 260 10.13 10.57 7.95
CA ASN A 260 10.14 9.68 6.81
C ASN A 260 9.74 8.24 7.21
N PRO A 261 8.97 7.54 6.35
CA PRO A 261 8.47 6.20 6.59
C PRO A 261 9.57 5.24 7.00
N TYR A 262 10.68 5.21 6.25
CA TYR A 262 11.78 4.27 6.51
C TYR A 262 12.39 4.45 7.91
N LEU A 263 12.42 5.68 8.45
CA LEU A 263 12.85 5.94 9.82
C LEU A 263 11.86 5.40 10.85
N MET A 264 10.56 5.36 10.53
CA MET A 264 9.56 4.69 11.36
C MET A 264 9.68 3.17 11.35
N PHE A 265 10.19 2.54 10.29
CA PHE A 265 10.34 1.08 10.22
C PHE A 265 11.55 0.57 11.02
N ILE A 266 12.65 1.33 11.08
CA ILE A 266 13.91 0.87 11.69
C ILE A 266 13.75 0.44 13.16
N PRO A 267 13.14 1.24 14.06
CA PRO A 267 13.01 0.85 15.47
C PRO A 267 12.21 -0.44 15.64
N PHE A 268 11.12 -0.61 14.90
CA PHE A 268 10.33 -1.83 14.89
C PHE A 268 11.15 -3.03 14.41
N ALA A 269 11.88 -2.89 13.30
CA ALA A 269 12.70 -3.97 12.76
C ALA A 269 13.75 -4.46 13.76
N VAL A 270 14.40 -3.55 14.49
CA VAL A 270 15.37 -3.89 15.55
C VAL A 270 14.69 -4.67 16.69
N LEU A 271 13.54 -4.21 17.17
CA LEU A 271 12.79 -4.91 18.23
C LEU A 271 12.26 -6.27 17.78
N PHE A 272 11.86 -6.38 16.52
CA PHE A 272 11.38 -7.63 15.94
C PHE A 272 12.50 -8.65 15.81
N LEU A 273 13.68 -8.25 15.29
CA LEU A 273 14.87 -9.09 15.25
C LEU A 273 15.30 -9.55 16.65
N LEU A 274 15.28 -8.64 17.62
CA LEU A 274 15.58 -8.99 19.01
C LEU A 274 14.59 -10.04 19.56
N SER A 275 13.32 -9.95 19.18
CA SER A 275 12.30 -10.94 19.57
C SER A 275 12.59 -12.33 19.02
N ILE A 276 13.10 -12.43 17.78
CA ILE A 276 13.53 -13.69 17.17
C ILE A 276 14.72 -14.27 17.95
N ILE A 277 15.73 -13.45 18.22
CA ILE A 277 16.93 -13.86 18.96
C ILE A 277 16.55 -14.39 20.35
N LEU A 278 15.67 -13.68 21.07
CA LEU A 278 15.22 -14.11 22.40
C LEU A 278 14.42 -15.41 22.36
N SER A 279 13.54 -15.56 21.37
CA SER A 279 12.79 -16.80 21.14
C SER A 279 13.75 -17.97 20.90
N PHE A 280 14.76 -17.77 20.06
CA PHE A 280 15.79 -18.77 19.78
C PHE A 280 16.60 -19.14 21.02
N ILE A 281 17.08 -18.16 21.79
CA ILE A 281 17.82 -18.42 23.04
C ILE A 281 16.96 -19.22 24.02
N SER A 282 15.69 -18.85 24.19
CA SER A 282 14.77 -19.56 25.09
C SER A 282 14.49 -20.99 24.59
N TRP A 283 14.37 -21.19 23.28
CA TRP A 283 14.23 -22.52 22.69
C TRP A 283 15.46 -23.40 22.94
N ARG A 284 16.67 -22.86 22.75
CA ARG A 284 17.92 -23.57 23.05
C ARG A 284 18.09 -23.92 24.53
N LYS A 285 17.38 -23.23 25.43
CA LYS A 285 17.30 -23.55 26.86
C LYS A 285 16.21 -24.58 27.20
N GLY A 286 15.53 -25.15 26.21
CA GLY A 286 14.57 -26.24 26.37
C GLY A 286 13.09 -25.85 26.25
N SER A 287 12.76 -24.58 25.97
CA SER A 287 11.36 -24.17 25.80
C SER A 287 10.86 -24.46 24.39
N SER A 288 10.11 -25.56 24.21
CA SER A 288 9.49 -25.89 22.92
C SER A 288 8.53 -24.80 22.43
N SER A 289 7.77 -24.16 23.34
CA SER A 289 6.90 -23.03 23.01
C SER A 289 7.66 -21.87 22.39
N SER A 290 8.83 -21.52 22.92
CA SER A 290 9.69 -20.49 22.35
C SER A 290 10.28 -20.89 20.98
N GLY A 291 10.41 -22.18 20.71
CA GLY A 291 10.75 -22.70 19.38
C GLY A 291 9.68 -22.36 18.34
N TYR A 292 8.40 -22.59 18.69
CA TYR A 292 7.27 -22.17 17.83
C TYR A 292 7.27 -20.65 17.62
N LEU A 293 7.49 -19.84 18.67
CA LEU A 293 7.60 -18.38 18.54
C LEU A 293 8.70 -17.97 17.57
N CYS A 294 9.88 -18.59 17.69
CA CYS A 294 11.02 -18.32 16.82
C CYS A 294 10.68 -18.60 15.36
N LEU A 295 10.09 -19.77 15.06
CA LEU A 295 9.70 -20.14 13.69
C LEU A 295 8.63 -19.19 13.15
N SER A 296 7.67 -18.80 13.98
CA SER A 296 6.60 -17.88 13.61
C SER A 296 7.14 -16.51 13.21
N PHE A 297 8.02 -15.94 14.03
CA PHE A 297 8.63 -14.64 13.79
C PHE A 297 9.61 -14.64 12.60
N LEU A 298 10.10 -15.81 12.17
CA LEU A 298 10.91 -15.96 10.96
C LEU A 298 10.07 -15.97 9.68
N LEU A 299 8.78 -16.29 9.72
CA LEU A 299 7.92 -16.38 8.52
C LEU A 299 7.95 -15.10 7.64
N PRO A 300 7.86 -13.87 8.20
CA PRO A 300 7.99 -12.66 7.39
C PRO A 300 9.31 -12.56 6.62
N PHE A 301 10.41 -13.13 7.13
CA PHE A 301 11.73 -13.09 6.48
C PHE A 301 11.84 -14.06 5.30
N LEU A 302 10.94 -15.04 5.18
CA LEU A 302 10.83 -15.88 3.98
C LEU A 302 10.36 -15.09 2.75
N SER A 303 9.94 -13.83 2.92
CA SER A 303 9.66 -12.91 1.82
C SER A 303 10.86 -12.71 0.88
N ILE A 304 12.10 -12.69 1.40
CA ILE A 304 13.31 -12.48 0.60
C ILE A 304 13.57 -13.63 -0.37
N PRO A 305 13.70 -14.91 0.07
CA PRO A 305 13.88 -16.01 -0.85
C PRO A 305 12.66 -16.19 -1.77
N LEU A 306 11.44 -15.91 -1.29
CA LEU A 306 10.24 -15.93 -2.12
C LEU A 306 10.30 -14.89 -3.25
N ALA A 307 10.74 -13.66 -2.97
CA ALA A 307 10.96 -12.64 -3.99
C ALA A 307 11.93 -13.12 -5.06
N GLY A 308 13.04 -13.75 -4.64
CA GLY A 308 14.03 -14.33 -5.55
C GLY A 308 13.42 -15.39 -6.47
N ILE A 309 12.65 -16.32 -5.92
CA ILE A 309 11.98 -17.38 -6.71
C ILE A 309 10.98 -16.78 -7.70
N ILE A 310 10.12 -15.86 -7.27
CA ILE A 310 9.14 -15.22 -8.16
C ILE A 310 9.86 -14.45 -9.27
N TYR A 311 10.90 -13.69 -8.94
CA TYR A 311 11.71 -12.98 -9.93
C TYR A 311 12.31 -13.94 -10.97
N LEU A 312 12.82 -15.11 -10.56
CA LEU A 312 13.39 -16.09 -11.49
C LEU A 312 12.34 -16.71 -12.43
N ILE A 313 11.09 -16.88 -11.96
CA ILE A 313 10.02 -17.51 -12.77
C ILE A 313 9.38 -16.51 -13.74
N VAL A 314 9.04 -15.31 -13.26
CA VAL A 314 8.25 -14.35 -14.06
C VAL A 314 9.01 -13.06 -14.42
N GLY A 315 10.22 -12.83 -13.92
CA GLY A 315 10.98 -11.60 -14.11
C GLY A 315 10.39 -10.40 -13.34
N PHE A 316 11.05 -9.23 -13.40
CA PHE A 316 10.57 -8.01 -12.73
C PHE A 316 9.55 -7.23 -13.57
N ASN A 317 8.33 -7.77 -13.65
CA ASN A 317 7.23 -7.18 -14.43
C ASN A 317 5.95 -7.04 -13.58
N TRP A 318 4.81 -6.79 -14.23
CA TRP A 318 3.54 -6.61 -13.54
C TRP A 318 3.07 -7.88 -12.79
N LEU A 319 3.40 -9.09 -13.26
CA LEU A 319 3.09 -10.35 -12.59
C LEU A 319 3.87 -10.48 -11.27
N PHE A 320 5.14 -10.07 -11.26
CA PHE A 320 5.92 -10.02 -10.02
C PHE A 320 5.21 -9.18 -8.96
N TRP A 321 4.80 -7.97 -9.33
CA TRP A 321 4.08 -7.06 -8.42
C TRP A 321 2.67 -7.50 -8.08
N LEU A 322 2.08 -8.40 -8.86
CA LEU A 322 0.79 -9.00 -8.58
C LEU A 322 0.91 -10.12 -7.53
N ILE A 323 1.95 -10.95 -7.62
CA ILE A 323 2.11 -12.17 -6.82
C ILE A 323 2.84 -11.87 -5.50
N PHE A 324 3.93 -11.11 -5.56
CA PHE A 324 4.84 -10.94 -4.43
C PHE A 324 4.20 -10.24 -3.22
N PRO A 325 3.57 -9.05 -3.34
CA PRO A 325 3.01 -8.36 -2.18
C PRO A 325 1.91 -9.13 -1.44
N PRO A 326 0.94 -9.79 -2.11
CA PRO A 326 -0.02 -10.65 -1.42
C PRO A 326 0.64 -11.83 -0.70
N ALA A 327 1.63 -12.47 -1.32
CA ALA A 327 2.32 -13.60 -0.70
C ALA A 327 3.10 -13.18 0.56
N VAL A 328 3.75 -12.02 0.55
CA VAL A 328 4.39 -11.44 1.75
C VAL A 328 3.37 -11.12 2.84
N ALA A 329 2.20 -10.58 2.46
CA ALA A 329 1.13 -10.32 3.43
C ALA A 329 0.62 -11.61 4.07
N LEU A 330 0.49 -12.70 3.31
CA LEU A 330 0.13 -14.01 3.83
C LEU A 330 1.19 -14.58 4.78
N LEU A 331 2.48 -14.46 4.43
CA LEU A 331 3.59 -14.84 5.33
C LEU A 331 3.54 -14.07 6.65
N PHE A 332 3.24 -12.76 6.57
CA PHE A 332 3.11 -11.92 7.75
C PHE A 332 1.89 -12.32 8.61
N LEU A 333 0.74 -12.61 8.01
CA LEU A 333 -0.43 -13.11 8.73
C LEU A 333 -0.18 -14.49 9.35
N SER A 334 0.57 -15.36 8.66
CA SER A 334 0.89 -16.71 9.13
C SER A 334 1.71 -16.71 10.42
N MET A 335 2.45 -15.65 10.71
CA MET A 335 3.12 -15.45 11.99
C MET A 335 2.15 -15.54 13.18
N PHE A 336 0.87 -15.21 13.01
CA PHE A 336 -0.12 -15.25 14.10
C PHE A 336 -0.85 -16.60 14.20
N VAL A 337 -0.86 -17.41 13.14
CA VAL A 337 -1.65 -18.66 13.07
C VAL A 337 -1.07 -19.75 13.98
N THR A 338 0.23 -19.74 14.17
CA THR A 338 0.98 -20.66 15.05
C THR A 338 0.70 -20.46 16.55
N PHE A 339 -0.13 -19.47 16.91
CA PHE A 339 -0.59 -19.21 18.27
C PHE A 339 -1.97 -19.81 18.57
N GLY A 340 -2.60 -20.44 17.57
CA GLY A 340 -3.94 -21.03 17.63
C GLY A 340 -4.00 -22.40 18.27
#